data_AF-A0A7C5D4Y9-F1
#
_entry.id   AF-A0A7C5D4Y9-F1
#
_cell.length_a   1.000
_cell.length_b   1.000
_cell.length_c   1.000
_cell.angle_alpha   90.00
_cell.angle_beta   90.00
_cell.angle_gamma   90.00
#
_symmetry.space_group_name_H-M   'P 1'
#
loop_
_entity.id
_entity.type
_entity.pdbx_description
1 polymer ?
#
loop_
_entity_poly.entity_id
_entity_poly.type
_entity_poly.pdbx_seq_one_letter_code
_entity_poly.pdbx_strand_id
1 'polypeptide(L)'
;MVEKILQYPDERINIGSGNVRFFDEELWELIENLKETAEANDARGLAAIQVAVPLAVVVVKDEQDHWIELINPRIIRHEGNVLSTESTLYLPDVTEEIPRFNKISIVYQDRHGEQKTMIAQGDFGFLLQRKIDYIFGGTFINKLDKKERKKAQKGLAESGLNGDFNACPTFSKREYFKSAMNKLLFFEALSLTAPLFHPSAETLSILYHFGQFVTITVILLIAGYLAYAKYEAEKYVSCTGCQVVGITAVAVKYFLAALLIFAGSYFLLSAN
;
A
#
# COMPACT_ATOMS: atom_id res chain seq x y z
N MET A 1 13.72 4.93 -27.96
CA MET A 1 13.36 3.54 -28.32
C MET A 1 11.97 3.22 -27.79
N VAL A 2 11.14 2.52 -28.58
CA VAL A 2 9.81 2.06 -28.16
C VAL A 2 9.94 0.87 -27.20
N GLU A 3 9.42 1.03 -25.98
CA GLU A 3 9.45 0.05 -24.91
C GLU A 3 8.20 -0.84 -24.88
N LYS A 4 8.33 -2.03 -24.28
CA LYS A 4 7.18 -2.92 -24.08
C LYS A 4 6.32 -2.45 -22.91
N ILE A 5 5.08 -2.05 -23.19
CA ILE A 5 4.09 -1.74 -22.16
C ILE A 5 3.66 -3.02 -21.44
N LEU A 6 3.64 -2.97 -20.11
CA LEU A 6 3.12 -4.04 -19.26
C LEU A 6 1.64 -4.27 -19.56
N GLN A 7 1.26 -5.54 -19.65
CA GLN A 7 -0.09 -6.01 -19.88
C GLN A 7 -0.52 -6.90 -18.73
N TYR A 8 -1.82 -6.93 -18.42
CA TYR A 8 -2.34 -7.84 -17.41
C TYR A 8 -2.02 -9.30 -17.77
N PRO A 9 -1.63 -10.16 -16.80
CA PRO A 9 -1.62 -9.96 -15.35
C PRO A 9 -0.26 -9.53 -14.75
N ASP A 10 0.59 -8.80 -15.47
CA ASP A 10 1.92 -8.44 -14.98
C ASP A 10 1.89 -7.53 -13.74
N GLU A 11 2.23 -8.11 -12.59
CA GLU A 11 2.16 -7.44 -11.28
C GLU A 11 3.21 -6.35 -11.06
N ARG A 12 4.24 -6.26 -11.92
CA ARG A 12 5.25 -5.20 -11.79
C ARG A 12 4.64 -3.80 -11.84
N ILE A 13 3.48 -3.66 -12.49
CA ILE A 13 2.75 -2.39 -12.55
C ILE A 13 2.22 -1.91 -11.18
N ASN A 14 2.11 -2.82 -10.20
CA ASN A 14 1.64 -2.52 -8.84
C ASN A 14 2.78 -2.09 -7.91
N ILE A 15 4.03 -2.07 -8.38
CA ILE A 15 5.18 -1.63 -7.60
C ILE A 15 5.12 -0.10 -7.48
N GLY A 16 5.11 0.40 -6.24
CA GLY A 16 5.24 1.83 -5.97
C GLY A 16 6.58 2.36 -6.48
N SER A 17 6.56 3.46 -7.21
CA SER A 17 7.71 4.06 -7.85
C SER A 17 8.53 4.93 -6.89
N GLY A 18 9.85 4.83 -6.97
CA GLY A 18 10.79 5.64 -6.21
C GLY A 18 10.89 7.07 -6.74
N ASN A 19 11.16 8.02 -5.86
CA ASN A 19 11.42 9.40 -6.29
C ASN A 19 12.75 9.49 -7.05
N VAL A 20 12.75 10.24 -8.14
CA VAL A 20 13.96 10.59 -8.90
C VAL A 20 14.80 11.58 -8.09
N ARG A 21 16.11 11.30 -8.00
CA ARG A 21 17.08 12.12 -7.25
C ARG A 21 18.18 12.71 -8.12
N PHE A 22 18.47 12.06 -9.24
CA PHE A 22 19.48 12.46 -10.21
C PHE A 22 18.76 12.86 -11.50
N PHE A 23 19.12 14.03 -12.02
CA PHE A 23 18.54 14.64 -13.22
C PHE A 23 19.64 14.73 -14.28
N ASP A 24 19.88 13.60 -14.92
CA ASP A 24 21.00 13.35 -15.83
C ASP A 24 20.51 12.80 -17.18
N GLU A 25 21.46 12.38 -18.02
CA GLU A 25 21.19 11.85 -19.35
C GLU A 25 20.32 10.60 -19.33
N GLU A 26 20.44 9.73 -18.31
CA GLU A 26 19.60 8.53 -18.17
C GLU A 26 18.12 8.89 -17.97
N LEU A 27 17.85 9.93 -17.18
CA LEU A 27 16.49 10.44 -17.00
C LEU A 27 15.93 11.00 -18.31
N TRP A 28 16.73 11.73 -19.08
CA TRP A 28 16.28 12.30 -20.36
C TRP A 28 15.98 11.20 -21.38
N GLU A 29 16.84 10.19 -21.48
CA GLU A 29 16.61 9.04 -22.34
C GLU A 29 15.33 8.29 -21.94
N LEU A 30 15.11 8.07 -20.64
CA LEU A 30 13.86 7.48 -20.14
C LEU A 30 12.64 8.30 -20.58
N ILE A 31 12.68 9.62 -20.41
CA ILE A 31 11.57 10.51 -20.78
C ILE A 31 11.26 10.41 -22.28
N GLU A 32 12.27 10.45 -23.14
CA GLU A 32 12.06 10.34 -24.59
C GLU A 32 11.57 8.94 -24.98
N ASN A 33 12.09 7.87 -24.38
CA ASN A 33 11.58 6.51 -24.57
C ASN A 33 10.10 6.39 -24.18
N LEU A 34 9.67 7.06 -23.09
CA LEU A 34 8.26 7.07 -22.69
C LEU A 34 7.38 7.81 -23.69
N LYS A 35 7.84 8.94 -24.25
CA LYS A 35 7.08 9.67 -25.28
C LYS A 35 6.95 8.85 -26.55
N GLU A 36 8.06 8.32 -27.07
CA GLU A 36 8.05 7.46 -28.26
C GLU A 36 7.14 6.24 -28.06
N THR A 37 7.20 5.61 -26.89
CA THR A 37 6.34 4.48 -26.54
C THR A 37 4.87 4.87 -26.47
N ALA A 38 4.57 6.04 -25.91
CA ALA A 38 3.21 6.55 -25.86
C ALA A 38 2.66 6.84 -27.27
N GLU A 39 3.46 7.46 -28.14
CA GLU A 39 3.08 7.73 -29.53
C GLU A 39 2.86 6.45 -30.33
N ALA A 40 3.75 5.45 -30.19
CA ALA A 40 3.63 4.17 -30.87
C ALA A 40 2.36 3.37 -30.47
N ASN A 41 1.75 3.70 -29.33
CA ASN A 41 0.55 3.05 -28.80
C ASN A 41 -0.68 3.99 -28.74
N ASP A 42 -0.65 5.12 -29.47
CA ASP A 42 -1.72 6.13 -29.51
C ASP A 42 -2.20 6.58 -28.11
N ALA A 43 -1.24 6.74 -27.20
CA ALA A 43 -1.49 7.05 -25.80
C ALA A 43 -1.25 8.53 -25.52
N ARG A 44 -2.23 9.21 -24.90
CA ARG A 44 -2.07 10.60 -24.42
C ARG A 44 -1.15 10.74 -23.20
N GLY A 45 -0.58 9.65 -22.69
CA GLY A 45 0.39 9.70 -21.61
C GLY A 45 0.81 8.32 -21.11
N LEU A 46 1.96 8.27 -20.45
CA LEU A 46 2.57 7.05 -19.97
C LEU A 46 3.34 7.31 -18.67
N ALA A 47 3.25 6.39 -17.71
CA ALA A 47 4.08 6.39 -16.51
C ALA A 47 5.24 5.41 -16.67
N ALA A 48 6.41 5.71 -16.11
CA ALA A 48 7.60 4.85 -16.23
C ALA A 48 7.36 3.41 -15.78
N ILE A 49 6.55 3.21 -14.73
CA ILE A 49 6.22 1.87 -14.26
C ILE A 49 5.45 1.03 -15.30
N GLN A 50 4.74 1.67 -16.23
CA GLN A 50 4.04 0.98 -17.31
C GLN A 50 5.00 0.31 -18.30
N VAL A 51 6.28 0.67 -18.31
CA VAL A 51 7.36 0.00 -19.06
C VAL A 51 8.35 -0.69 -18.11
N ALA A 52 7.89 -1.05 -16.91
CA ALA A 52 8.64 -1.72 -15.86
C ALA A 52 9.80 -0.93 -15.23
N VAL A 53 9.78 0.41 -15.33
CA VAL A 53 10.78 1.28 -14.67
C VAL A 53 10.14 1.93 -13.43
N PRO A 54 10.52 1.53 -12.19
CA PRO A 54 9.86 1.98 -10.96
C PRO A 54 10.34 3.37 -10.50
N LEU A 55 10.32 4.34 -11.40
CA LEU A 55 10.64 5.76 -11.12
C LEU A 55 9.39 6.61 -11.25
N ALA A 56 9.27 7.63 -10.39
CA ALA A 56 8.14 8.55 -10.36
C ALA A 56 8.21 9.56 -11.51
N VAL A 57 8.15 9.07 -12.75
CA VAL A 57 8.20 9.85 -13.99
C VAL A 57 6.95 9.56 -14.81
N VAL A 58 6.27 10.62 -15.24
CA VAL A 58 5.08 10.57 -16.08
C VAL A 58 5.25 11.55 -17.23
N VAL A 59 4.90 11.13 -18.43
CA VAL A 59 4.75 12.01 -19.59
C VAL A 59 3.28 12.03 -19.99
N VAL A 60 2.73 13.21 -20.27
CA VAL A 60 1.33 13.37 -20.76
C VAL A 60 1.28 14.42 -21.84
N LYS A 61 0.34 14.29 -22.77
CA LYS A 61 -0.02 15.35 -23.70
C LYS A 61 -1.09 16.25 -23.08
N ASP A 62 -0.88 17.55 -23.18
CA ASP A 62 -1.90 18.54 -22.82
C ASP A 62 -3.06 18.57 -23.83
N GLU A 63 -3.92 19.58 -23.72
CA GLU A 63 -5.05 19.76 -24.64
C GLU A 63 -4.62 20.25 -26.03
N GLN A 64 -3.40 20.80 -26.15
CA GLN A 64 -2.79 21.27 -27.39
C GLN A 64 -1.85 20.23 -28.02
N ASP A 65 -1.84 19.01 -27.49
CA ASP A 65 -1.00 17.89 -27.92
C ASP A 65 0.51 18.07 -27.65
N HIS A 66 0.89 18.97 -26.74
CA HIS A 66 2.27 19.13 -26.31
C HIS A 66 2.61 18.21 -25.13
N TRP A 67 3.82 17.65 -25.16
CA TRP A 67 4.33 16.81 -24.08
C TRP A 67 4.68 17.63 -22.84
N ILE A 68 4.12 17.21 -21.71
CA ILE A 68 4.46 17.67 -20.36
C ILE A 68 5.13 16.52 -19.62
N GLU A 69 6.25 16.83 -19.00
CA GLU A 69 7.05 15.90 -18.21
C GLU A 69 6.85 16.20 -16.74
N LEU A 70 6.38 15.20 -16.00
CA LEU A 70 6.11 15.28 -14.58
C LEU A 70 7.02 14.32 -13.84
N ILE A 71 8.06 14.86 -13.23
CA ILE A 71 8.95 14.11 -12.34
C ILE A 71 8.55 14.36 -10.89
N ASN A 72 8.51 13.28 -10.10
CA ASN A 72 8.07 13.29 -8.72
C ASN A 72 6.70 13.97 -8.48
N PRO A 73 5.67 13.78 -9.34
CA PRO A 73 4.41 14.51 -9.19
C PRO A 73 3.66 14.12 -7.91
N ARG A 74 3.00 15.12 -7.31
CA ARG A 74 2.14 14.98 -6.13
C ARG A 74 0.92 15.88 -6.25
N ILE A 75 -0.26 15.31 -6.00
CA ILE A 75 -1.50 16.09 -5.85
C ILE A 75 -1.48 16.74 -4.46
N ILE A 76 -1.55 18.07 -4.41
CA ILE A 76 -1.51 18.85 -3.16
C ILE A 76 -2.90 19.37 -2.74
N ARG A 77 -3.83 19.50 -3.68
CA ARG A 77 -5.23 19.89 -3.44
C ARG A 77 -6.13 19.20 -4.45
N HIS A 78 -7.36 18.91 -4.06
CA HIS A 78 -8.36 18.31 -4.94
C HIS A 78 -9.77 18.75 -4.53
N GLU A 79 -10.66 18.90 -5.51
CA GLU A 79 -12.02 19.40 -5.32
C GLU A 79 -13.01 18.71 -6.26
N GLY A 80 -14.25 18.51 -5.78
CA GLY A 80 -15.33 17.84 -6.50
C GLY A 80 -15.12 16.32 -6.63
N ASN A 81 -16.21 15.59 -6.91
CA ASN A 81 -16.15 14.16 -7.21
C ASN A 81 -17.04 13.89 -8.43
N VAL A 82 -16.48 13.27 -9.45
CA VAL A 82 -17.11 13.01 -10.74
C VAL A 82 -16.72 11.61 -11.20
N LEU A 83 -17.66 10.90 -11.81
CA LEU A 83 -17.38 9.62 -12.45
C LEU A 83 -16.77 9.88 -13.83
N SER A 84 -15.60 9.30 -14.09
CA SER A 84 -14.92 9.34 -15.37
C SER A 84 -14.91 7.95 -15.98
N THR A 85 -15.36 7.83 -17.23
CA THR A 85 -15.26 6.58 -17.98
C THR A 85 -13.83 6.37 -18.46
N GLU A 86 -13.15 5.34 -17.95
CA GLU A 86 -11.74 5.11 -18.23
C GLU A 86 -11.48 3.73 -18.83
N SER A 87 -10.54 3.68 -19.77
CA SER A 87 -9.88 2.47 -20.26
C SER A 87 -8.36 2.57 -20.06
N THR A 88 -7.64 1.45 -20.12
CA THR A 88 -6.18 1.45 -19.94
C THR A 88 -5.48 0.53 -20.92
N LEU A 89 -4.26 0.88 -21.30
CA LEU A 89 -3.41 0.00 -22.11
C LEU A 89 -3.01 -1.28 -21.38
N TYR A 90 -3.09 -1.32 -20.05
CA TYR A 90 -2.81 -2.52 -19.26
C TYR A 90 -3.96 -3.54 -19.33
N LEU A 91 -5.18 -3.07 -19.55
CA LEU A 91 -6.39 -3.89 -19.71
C LEU A 91 -7.31 -3.29 -20.78
N PRO A 92 -6.97 -3.44 -22.08
CA PRO A 92 -7.66 -2.74 -23.17
C PRO A 92 -9.15 -3.05 -23.28
N ASP A 93 -9.54 -4.28 -22.98
CA ASP A 93 -10.92 -4.77 -23.14
C ASP A 93 -11.88 -4.33 -22.01
N VAL A 94 -11.38 -3.60 -21.01
CA VAL A 94 -12.17 -3.19 -19.85
C VAL A 94 -12.29 -1.68 -19.79
N THR A 95 -13.53 -1.23 -19.86
CA THR A 95 -13.93 0.17 -19.68
C THR A 95 -14.96 0.24 -18.57
N GLU A 96 -14.70 1.05 -17.55
CA GLU A 96 -15.57 1.19 -16.37
C GLU A 96 -15.55 2.63 -15.86
N GLU A 97 -16.51 2.99 -15.00
CA GLU A 97 -16.60 4.32 -14.41
C GLU A 97 -15.78 4.40 -13.12
N ILE A 98 -14.85 5.36 -13.06
CA ILE A 98 -13.93 5.54 -11.93
C ILE A 98 -14.19 6.89 -11.26
N PRO A 99 -14.32 6.95 -9.93
CA PRO A 99 -14.44 8.21 -9.21
C PRO A 99 -13.13 9.02 -9.29
N ARG A 100 -13.24 10.26 -9.75
CA ARG A 100 -12.14 11.22 -9.91
C ARG A 100 -12.48 12.56 -9.30
N PHE A 101 -11.45 13.30 -8.92
CA PHE A 101 -11.61 14.69 -8.54
C PHE A 101 -11.78 15.55 -9.79
N ASN A 102 -12.77 16.45 -9.78
CA ASN A 102 -13.06 17.33 -10.91
C ASN A 102 -11.92 18.32 -11.17
N LYS A 103 -11.29 18.78 -10.09
CA LYS A 103 -10.17 19.74 -10.12
C LYS A 103 -9.09 19.29 -9.17
N ILE A 104 -7.84 19.37 -9.61
CA ILE A 104 -6.65 19.02 -8.83
C ILE A 104 -5.59 20.11 -8.96
N SER A 105 -4.78 20.27 -7.93
CA SER A 105 -3.53 21.03 -7.96
C SER A 105 -2.37 20.08 -7.72
N ILE A 106 -1.38 20.13 -8.61
CA ILE A 106 -0.23 19.22 -8.61
C ILE A 106 1.05 20.04 -8.47
N VAL A 107 1.99 19.53 -7.68
CA VAL A 107 3.39 19.94 -7.70
C VAL A 107 4.23 18.84 -8.33
N TYR A 108 5.21 19.22 -9.13
CA TYR A 108 6.12 18.30 -9.80
C TYR A 108 7.44 19.00 -10.10
N GLN A 109 8.40 18.27 -10.64
CA GLN A 109 9.66 18.80 -11.14
C GLN A 109 9.74 18.59 -12.64
N ASP A 110 10.35 19.53 -13.35
CA ASP A 110 10.72 19.33 -14.76
C ASP A 110 12.00 18.50 -14.91
N ARG A 111 12.43 18.26 -16.16
CA ARG A 111 13.64 17.48 -16.49
C ARG A 111 14.94 18.08 -15.95
N HIS A 112 14.93 19.31 -15.46
CA HIS A 112 16.07 19.98 -14.84
C HIS A 112 15.94 20.05 -13.31
N GLY A 113 14.88 19.46 -12.74
CA GLY A 113 14.64 19.42 -11.30
C GLY A 113 13.97 20.68 -10.76
N GLU A 114 13.57 21.64 -11.61
CA GLU A 114 12.91 22.84 -11.15
C GLU A 114 11.47 22.55 -10.73
N GLN A 115 11.07 23.07 -9.58
CA GLN A 115 9.73 22.85 -9.07
C GLN A 115 8.69 23.64 -9.88
N LYS A 116 7.69 22.94 -10.39
CA LYS A 116 6.54 23.49 -11.09
C LYS A 116 5.24 23.16 -10.36
N THR A 117 4.22 23.95 -10.60
CA THR A 117 2.86 23.74 -10.09
C THR A 117 1.87 23.87 -11.22
N MET A 118 0.82 23.05 -11.21
CA MET A 118 -0.23 23.05 -12.22
C MET A 118 -1.59 22.83 -11.58
N ILE A 119 -2.61 23.48 -12.14
CA ILE A 119 -4.01 23.18 -11.84
C ILE A 119 -4.60 22.52 -13.08
N ALA A 120 -5.23 21.37 -12.89
CA ALA A 120 -5.86 20.62 -13.97
C ALA A 120 -7.29 20.26 -13.58
N GLN A 121 -8.17 20.19 -14.58
CA GLN A 121 -9.58 19.87 -14.42
C GLN A 121 -10.09 19.10 -15.65
N GLY A 122 -11.27 18.51 -15.55
CA GLY A 122 -11.87 17.73 -16.64
C GLY A 122 -10.99 16.57 -17.10
N ASP A 123 -11.05 16.24 -18.40
CA ASP A 123 -10.38 15.07 -18.98
C ASP A 123 -8.86 15.07 -18.77
N PHE A 124 -8.22 16.23 -18.87
CA PHE A 124 -6.79 16.36 -18.59
C PHE A 124 -6.47 16.10 -17.11
N GLY A 125 -7.31 16.61 -16.21
CA GLY A 125 -7.22 16.31 -14.77
C GLY A 125 -7.41 14.82 -14.46
N PHE A 126 -8.33 14.14 -15.15
CA PHE A 126 -8.54 12.70 -15.00
C PHE A 126 -7.35 11.88 -15.52
N LEU A 127 -6.82 12.25 -16.70
CA LEU A 127 -5.60 11.65 -17.26
C LEU A 127 -4.43 11.75 -16.27
N LEU A 128 -4.17 12.94 -15.72
CA LEU A 128 -3.11 13.15 -14.73
C LEU A 128 -3.31 12.29 -13.48
N GLN A 129 -4.52 12.25 -12.91
CA GLN A 129 -4.82 11.39 -11.76
C GLN A 129 -4.55 9.92 -12.06
N ARG A 130 -4.99 9.43 -13.22
CA ARG A 130 -4.77 8.03 -13.65
C ARG A 130 -3.28 7.72 -13.82
N LYS A 131 -2.47 8.65 -14.35
CA LYS A 131 -1.02 8.44 -14.50
C LYS A 131 -0.29 8.51 -13.16
N ILE A 132 -0.72 9.39 -12.25
CA ILE A 132 -0.19 9.49 -10.90
C ILE A 132 -0.55 8.26 -10.06
N ASP A 133 -1.72 7.64 -10.25
CA ASP A 133 -2.08 6.40 -9.54
C ASP A 133 -1.03 5.30 -9.77
N TYR A 134 -0.55 5.13 -11.00
CA TYR A 134 0.48 4.16 -11.35
C TYR A 134 1.77 4.35 -10.55
N ILE A 135 2.19 5.60 -10.31
CA ILE A 135 3.38 5.92 -9.49
C ILE A 135 3.24 5.34 -8.07
N PHE A 136 2.02 5.26 -7.55
CA PHE A 136 1.75 4.73 -6.20
C PHE A 136 1.39 3.24 -6.19
N GLY A 137 1.60 2.52 -7.30
CA GLY A 137 1.20 1.11 -7.45
C GLY A 137 -0.32 0.92 -7.55
N GLY A 138 -1.06 2.00 -7.81
CA GLY A 138 -2.48 1.98 -8.05
C GLY A 138 -2.78 1.72 -9.53
N THR A 139 -3.62 0.72 -9.80
CA THR A 139 -4.22 0.53 -11.13
C THR A 139 -5.70 0.87 -11.08
N PHE A 140 -6.33 1.07 -12.24
CA PHE A 140 -7.76 1.34 -12.29
C PHE A 140 -8.59 0.19 -11.69
N ILE A 141 -8.10 -1.05 -11.79
CA ILE A 141 -8.70 -2.26 -11.16
C ILE A 141 -8.86 -2.07 -9.65
N ASN A 142 -7.89 -1.43 -8.99
CA ASN A 142 -7.92 -1.20 -7.54
C ASN A 142 -9.06 -0.25 -7.14
N LYS A 143 -9.51 0.60 -8.07
CA LYS A 143 -10.59 1.57 -7.88
C LYS A 143 -11.97 1.06 -8.29
N LEU A 144 -12.06 -0.12 -8.92
CA LEU A 144 -13.35 -0.75 -9.25
C LEU A 144 -14.09 -1.19 -7.98
N ASP A 145 -15.40 -1.00 -7.99
CA ASP A 145 -16.28 -1.52 -6.95
C ASP A 145 -16.32 -3.06 -6.98
N LYS A 146 -16.70 -3.67 -5.85
CA LYS A 146 -16.70 -5.14 -5.70
C LYS A 146 -17.52 -5.87 -6.77
N LYS A 147 -18.61 -5.26 -7.25
CA LYS A 147 -19.48 -5.82 -8.29
C LYS A 147 -18.82 -5.73 -9.68
N GLU A 148 -18.24 -4.58 -10.00
CA GLU A 148 -17.56 -4.30 -11.27
C GLU A 148 -16.28 -5.12 -11.39
N ARG A 149 -15.51 -5.23 -10.30
CA ARG A 149 -14.35 -6.11 -10.20
C ARG A 149 -14.69 -7.56 -10.54
N LYS A 150 -15.80 -8.09 -10.03
CA LYS A 150 -16.27 -9.45 -10.38
C LYS A 150 -16.67 -9.57 -11.84
N LYS A 151 -17.31 -8.55 -12.41
CA LYS A 151 -17.70 -8.50 -13.83
C LYS A 151 -16.46 -8.47 -14.73
N ALA A 152 -15.50 -7.61 -14.44
CA ALA A 152 -14.21 -7.54 -15.12
C ALA A 152 -13.46 -8.88 -14.99
N GLN A 153 -13.50 -9.53 -13.83
CA GLN A 153 -12.81 -10.80 -13.60
C GLN A 153 -13.43 -11.92 -14.44
N LYS A 154 -14.76 -11.90 -14.57
CA LYS A 154 -15.49 -12.84 -15.41
C LYS A 154 -15.15 -12.61 -16.89
N GLY A 155 -15.15 -11.36 -17.36
CA GLY A 155 -14.77 -11.02 -18.73
C GLY A 155 -13.33 -11.45 -19.06
N LEU A 156 -12.39 -11.26 -18.14
CA LEU A 156 -11.01 -11.72 -18.32
C LEU A 156 -10.89 -13.25 -18.34
N ALA A 157 -11.64 -13.94 -17.47
CA ALA A 157 -11.67 -15.40 -17.46
C ALA A 157 -12.25 -15.97 -18.78
N GLU A 158 -13.23 -15.29 -19.37
CA GLU A 158 -13.78 -15.62 -20.69
C GLU A 158 -12.75 -15.42 -21.81
N SER A 159 -11.85 -14.44 -21.69
CA SER A 159 -10.69 -14.22 -22.59
C SER A 159 -9.46 -15.09 -22.28
N GLY A 160 -9.57 -16.04 -21.34
CA GLY A 160 -8.47 -16.94 -20.95
C GLY A 160 -7.41 -16.32 -20.03
N LEU A 161 -7.63 -15.09 -19.55
CA LEU A 161 -6.78 -14.41 -18.60
C LEU A 161 -7.30 -14.64 -17.17
N ASN A 162 -6.60 -15.48 -16.41
CA ASN A 162 -6.83 -15.58 -14.99
C ASN A 162 -6.09 -14.43 -14.30
N GLY A 163 -6.80 -13.56 -13.61
CA GLY A 163 -6.15 -12.93 -12.48
C GLY A 163 -7.12 -12.61 -11.37
N ASP A 164 -6.55 -12.67 -10.18
CA ASP A 164 -7.29 -12.51 -8.95
C ASP A 164 -7.17 -11.07 -8.49
N PHE A 165 -8.27 -10.34 -8.55
CA PHE A 165 -8.36 -8.96 -8.09
C PHE A 165 -8.54 -8.83 -6.56
N ASN A 166 -8.34 -9.93 -5.82
CA ASN A 166 -8.21 -9.90 -4.37
C ASN A 166 -6.88 -9.23 -3.99
N ALA A 167 -6.85 -7.90 -4.09
CA ALA A 167 -5.82 -7.06 -3.47
C ALA A 167 -5.94 -7.15 -1.94
N CYS A 168 -4.82 -6.95 -1.24
CA CYS A 168 -4.80 -7.00 0.22
C CYS A 168 -5.66 -5.87 0.80
N PRO A 169 -6.49 -6.12 1.84
CA PRO A 169 -7.31 -5.08 2.45
C PRO A 169 -6.45 -3.99 3.10
N THR A 170 -6.89 -2.73 3.00
CA THR A 170 -6.24 -1.57 3.67
C THR A 170 -6.16 -1.73 5.19
N PHE A 171 -7.14 -2.42 5.78
CA PHE A 171 -7.12 -2.82 7.17
C PHE A 171 -7.18 -4.35 7.27
N SER A 172 -6.10 -4.93 7.76
CA SER A 172 -6.06 -6.36 8.07
C SER A 172 -6.70 -6.62 9.42
N LYS A 173 -7.51 -7.69 9.52
CA LYS A 173 -8.04 -8.15 10.83
C LYS A 173 -6.91 -8.58 11.77
N ARG A 174 -5.71 -8.81 11.26
CA ARG A 174 -4.49 -9.05 12.04
C ARG A 174 -4.16 -7.90 13.00
N GLU A 175 -4.56 -6.66 12.68
CA GLU A 175 -4.35 -5.50 13.57
C GLU A 175 -5.14 -5.62 14.88
N TYR A 176 -6.25 -6.38 14.90
CA TYR A 176 -6.97 -6.66 16.15
C TYR A 176 -6.12 -7.51 17.11
N PHE A 177 -5.32 -8.45 16.60
CA PHE A 177 -4.40 -9.23 17.43
C PHE A 177 -3.35 -8.33 18.06
N LYS A 178 -2.73 -7.43 17.29
CA LYS A 178 -1.76 -6.45 17.82
C LYS A 178 -2.39 -5.57 18.89
N SER A 179 -3.59 -5.06 18.64
CA SER A 179 -4.32 -4.23 19.60
C SER A 179 -4.61 -4.98 20.91
N ALA A 180 -5.05 -6.25 20.82
CA ALA A 180 -5.28 -7.09 21.99
C ALA A 180 -3.99 -7.36 22.78
N MET A 181 -2.91 -7.77 22.10
CA MET A 181 -1.61 -8.00 22.73
C MET A 181 -1.06 -6.74 23.41
N ASN A 182 -1.16 -5.57 22.77
CA ASN A 182 -0.72 -4.30 23.37
C ASN A 182 -1.46 -3.99 24.67
N LYS A 183 -2.79 -4.15 24.70
CA LYS A 183 -3.60 -3.89 25.89
C LYS A 183 -3.26 -4.84 27.03
N LEU A 184 -3.15 -6.13 26.72
CA LEU A 184 -2.79 -7.16 27.69
C LEU A 184 -1.42 -6.90 28.32
N LEU A 185 -0.38 -6.69 27.49
CA LEU A 185 0.97 -6.39 27.96
C LEU A 185 1.04 -5.06 28.72
N PHE A 186 0.23 -4.06 28.35
CA PHE A 186 0.16 -2.80 29.07
C PHE A 186 -0.38 -2.99 30.50
N PHE A 187 -1.49 -3.72 30.67
CA PHE A 187 -2.05 -3.98 32.00
C PHE A 187 -1.15 -4.86 32.86
N GLU A 188 -0.47 -5.83 32.25
CA GLU A 188 0.53 -6.64 32.95
C GLU A 188 1.77 -5.81 33.35
N ALA A 189 2.29 -4.95 32.47
CA ALA A 189 3.38 -4.06 32.83
C ALA A 189 2.97 -3.06 33.94
N LEU A 190 1.72 -2.59 33.93
CA LEU A 190 1.18 -1.72 34.98
C LEU A 190 1.12 -2.45 36.33
N SER A 191 0.78 -3.74 36.35
CA SER A 191 0.73 -4.50 37.61
C SER A 191 2.09 -4.63 38.29
N LEU A 192 3.20 -4.54 37.53
CA LEU A 192 4.56 -4.54 38.10
C LEU A 192 4.84 -3.31 38.99
N THR A 193 4.03 -2.25 38.88
CA THR A 193 4.15 -1.07 39.75
C THR A 193 3.43 -1.23 41.10
N ALA A 194 2.62 -2.28 41.25
CA ALA A 194 1.83 -2.53 42.45
C ALA A 194 2.64 -2.57 43.76
N PRO A 195 3.87 -3.14 43.82
CA PRO A 195 4.68 -3.15 45.04
C PRO A 195 4.98 -1.76 45.61
N LEU A 196 4.97 -0.70 44.79
CA LEU A 196 5.17 0.69 45.25
C LEU A 196 4.10 1.17 46.23
N PHE A 197 2.92 0.53 46.21
CA PHE A 197 1.77 0.90 47.04
C PHE A 197 1.57 -0.02 48.25
N HIS A 198 2.56 -0.87 48.57
CA HIS A 198 2.54 -1.79 49.71
C HIS A 198 1.23 -2.62 49.82
N PRO A 199 0.79 -3.30 48.74
CA PRO A 199 -0.43 -4.10 48.76
C PRO A 199 -0.29 -5.37 49.63
N SER A 200 -1.41 -6.02 49.96
CA SER A 200 -1.39 -7.29 50.70
C SER A 200 -0.73 -8.42 49.88
N ALA A 201 -0.17 -9.41 50.57
CA ALA A 201 0.43 -10.59 49.93
C ALA A 201 -0.58 -11.35 49.05
N GLU A 202 -1.85 -11.36 49.44
CA GLU A 202 -2.94 -11.93 48.63
C GLU A 202 -3.11 -11.18 47.30
N THR A 203 -3.05 -9.84 47.33
CA THR A 203 -3.14 -9.00 46.12
C THR A 203 -1.95 -9.25 45.19
N LEU A 204 -0.73 -9.38 45.72
CA LEU A 204 0.45 -9.69 44.92
C LEU A 204 0.34 -11.06 44.23
N SER A 205 -0.15 -12.07 44.95
CA SER A 205 -0.40 -13.41 44.40
C SER A 205 -1.44 -13.37 43.26
N ILE A 206 -2.53 -12.61 43.42
CA ILE A 206 -3.54 -12.41 42.37
C ILE A 206 -2.92 -11.77 41.12
N LEU A 207 -2.10 -10.72 41.29
CA LEU A 207 -1.44 -10.04 40.18
C LEU A 207 -0.42 -10.94 39.47
N TYR A 208 0.28 -11.80 40.21
CA TYR A 208 1.20 -12.78 39.66
C TYR A 208 0.48 -13.82 38.78
N HIS A 209 -0.63 -14.39 39.27
CA HIS A 209 -1.46 -15.33 38.49
C HIS A 209 -2.14 -14.65 37.29
N PHE A 210 -2.53 -13.38 37.42
CA PHE A 210 -2.98 -12.58 36.29
C PHE A 210 -1.89 -12.45 35.22
N GLY A 211 -0.64 -12.19 35.61
CA GLY A 211 0.49 -12.14 34.68
C GLY A 211 0.73 -13.47 33.95
N GLN A 212 0.67 -14.60 34.67
CA GLN A 212 0.74 -15.93 34.05
C GLN A 212 -0.35 -16.13 32.99
N PHE A 213 -1.59 -15.77 33.31
CA PHE A 213 -2.71 -15.84 32.37
C PHE A 213 -2.51 -14.94 31.15
N VAL A 214 -2.04 -13.71 31.36
CA VAL A 214 -1.74 -12.77 30.27
C VAL A 214 -0.65 -13.34 29.35
N THR A 215 0.44 -13.85 29.92
CA THR A 215 1.56 -14.44 29.16
C THR A 215 1.09 -15.57 28.26
N ILE A 216 0.30 -16.52 28.79
CA ILE A 216 -0.27 -17.63 28.01
C ILE A 216 -1.18 -17.10 26.90
N THR A 217 -2.05 -16.12 27.22
CA THR A 217 -2.97 -15.51 26.26
C THR A 217 -2.22 -14.81 25.13
N VAL A 218 -1.16 -14.07 25.44
CA VAL A 218 -0.32 -13.39 24.44
C VAL A 218 0.37 -14.40 23.52
N ILE A 219 0.88 -15.52 24.05
CA ILE A 219 1.47 -16.59 23.22
C ILE A 219 0.44 -17.16 22.23
N LEU A 220 -0.80 -17.41 22.69
CA LEU A 220 -1.89 -17.87 21.82
C LEU A 220 -2.26 -16.81 20.75
N LEU A 221 -2.27 -15.53 21.13
CA LEU A 221 -2.52 -14.43 20.18
C LEU A 221 -1.40 -14.28 19.15
N ILE A 222 -0.13 -14.52 19.52
CA ILE A 222 1.00 -14.55 18.58
C ILE A 222 0.83 -15.70 17.59
N ALA A 223 0.46 -16.90 18.05
CA ALA A 223 0.18 -18.03 17.17
C ALA A 223 -0.98 -17.73 16.22
N GLY A 224 -2.06 -17.14 16.73
CA GLY A 224 -3.20 -16.69 15.92
C GLY A 224 -2.83 -15.60 14.91
N TYR A 225 -1.98 -14.64 15.30
CA TYR A 225 -1.45 -13.59 14.43
C TYR A 225 -0.65 -14.18 13.26
N LEU A 226 0.23 -15.15 13.52
CA LEU A 226 1.03 -15.84 12.50
C LEU A 226 0.17 -16.72 11.59
N ALA A 227 -0.78 -17.48 12.15
CA ALA A 227 -1.70 -18.29 11.37
C ALA A 227 -2.60 -17.43 10.46
N TYR A 228 -3.09 -16.30 10.97
CA TYR A 228 -3.90 -15.37 10.18
C TYR A 228 -3.08 -14.68 9.10
N ALA A 229 -1.82 -14.33 9.39
CA ALA A 229 -0.91 -13.79 8.38
C ALA A 229 -0.66 -14.81 7.25
N LYS A 230 -0.47 -16.09 7.57
CA LYS A 230 -0.37 -17.15 6.56
C LYS A 230 -1.64 -17.25 5.72
N TYR A 231 -2.81 -17.22 6.35
CA TYR A 231 -4.09 -17.20 5.64
C TYR A 231 -4.23 -16.00 4.70
N GLU A 232 -3.80 -14.80 5.11
CA GLU A 232 -3.81 -13.62 4.25
C GLU A 232 -2.82 -13.74 3.08
N ALA A 233 -1.64 -14.32 3.32
CA ALA A 233 -0.65 -14.56 2.26
C ALA A 233 -1.16 -15.53 1.19
N GLU A 234 -1.91 -16.57 1.58
CA GLU A 234 -2.50 -17.53 0.65
C GLU A 234 -3.71 -16.95 -0.11
N LYS A 235 -4.40 -15.98 0.48
CA LYS A 235 -5.65 -15.41 -0.06
C LYS A 235 -5.44 -14.22 -0.98
N TYR A 236 -4.39 -13.43 -0.76
CA TYR A 236 -4.19 -12.15 -1.45
C TYR A 236 -2.89 -12.18 -2.25
N VAL A 237 -3.01 -11.94 -3.56
CA VAL A 237 -1.92 -12.10 -4.53
C VAL A 237 -0.80 -11.05 -4.38
N SER A 238 -1.11 -9.88 -3.82
CA SER A 238 -0.20 -8.72 -3.78
C SER A 238 -0.09 -8.07 -2.40
N CYS A 239 -0.09 -8.88 -1.34
CA CYS A 239 0.04 -8.36 0.02
C CYS A 239 1.51 -8.10 0.40
N THR A 240 2.04 -6.93 0.03
CA THR A 240 3.37 -6.45 0.47
C THR A 240 3.45 -6.33 2.00
N GLY A 241 2.33 -6.05 2.68
CA GLY A 241 2.19 -6.12 4.14
C GLY A 241 2.20 -7.52 4.76
N CYS A 242 2.32 -8.56 3.92
CA CYS A 242 2.49 -9.97 4.29
C CYS A 242 3.92 -10.47 4.09
N GLN A 243 4.89 -9.57 3.98
CA GLN A 243 6.30 -9.94 4.00
C GLN A 243 6.63 -10.70 5.28
N VAL A 244 7.09 -11.95 5.11
CA VAL A 244 7.46 -12.89 6.19
C VAL A 244 8.39 -12.24 7.20
N VAL A 245 9.33 -11.41 6.74
CA VAL A 245 10.31 -10.73 7.60
C VAL A 245 9.64 -9.75 8.56
N GLY A 246 8.71 -8.91 8.07
CA GLY A 246 8.01 -7.92 8.89
C GLY A 246 7.06 -8.56 9.91
N ILE A 247 6.33 -9.60 9.51
CA ILE A 247 5.41 -10.34 10.39
C ILE A 247 6.19 -11.06 11.49
N THR A 248 7.26 -11.75 11.12
CA THR A 248 8.11 -12.48 12.07
C THR A 248 8.73 -11.52 13.06
N ALA A 249 9.23 -10.35 12.60
CA ALA A 249 9.79 -9.34 13.48
C ALA A 249 8.76 -8.82 14.51
N VAL A 250 7.51 -8.61 14.10
CA VAL A 250 6.43 -8.22 15.03
C VAL A 250 6.14 -9.32 16.05
N ALA A 251 6.03 -10.57 15.63
CA ALA A 251 5.81 -11.70 16.52
C ALA A 251 6.95 -11.85 17.55
N VAL A 252 8.21 -11.75 17.09
CA VAL A 252 9.40 -11.78 17.96
C VAL A 252 9.38 -10.63 18.96
N LYS A 253 9.02 -9.41 18.53
CA LYS A 253 8.90 -8.25 19.43
C LYS A 253 7.91 -8.53 20.57
N TYR A 254 6.72 -9.05 20.27
CA TYR A 254 5.71 -9.36 21.29
C TYR A 254 6.15 -10.50 22.20
N PHE A 255 6.79 -11.52 21.65
CA PHE A 255 7.33 -12.64 22.42
C PHE A 255 8.39 -12.19 23.41
N LEU A 256 9.36 -11.37 22.99
CA LEU A 256 10.38 -10.81 23.86
C LEU A 256 9.79 -9.89 24.93
N ALA A 257 8.80 -9.06 24.58
CA ALA A 257 8.11 -8.20 25.53
C ALA A 257 7.39 -9.02 26.62
N ALA A 258 6.65 -10.07 26.22
CA ALA A 258 5.98 -10.97 27.16
C ALA A 258 6.98 -11.67 28.08
N LEU A 259 8.12 -12.17 27.56
CA LEU A 259 9.16 -12.79 28.37
C LEU A 259 9.76 -11.83 29.41
N LEU A 260 10.05 -10.58 29.01
CA LEU A 260 10.62 -9.59 29.91
C LEU A 260 9.64 -9.19 31.02
N ILE A 261 8.37 -8.96 30.68
CA ILE A 261 7.33 -8.61 31.64
C ILE A 261 7.06 -9.79 32.58
N PHE A 262 7.01 -11.02 32.06
CA PHE A 262 6.85 -12.24 32.86
C PHE A 262 8.01 -12.42 33.85
N ALA A 263 9.26 -12.21 33.41
CA ALA A 263 10.41 -12.25 34.30
C ALA A 263 10.31 -11.18 35.40
N GLY A 264 9.90 -9.96 35.05
CA GLY A 264 9.62 -8.90 36.02
C GLY A 264 8.53 -9.29 37.02
N SER A 265 7.44 -9.89 36.56
CA SER A 265 6.35 -10.39 37.40
C SER A 265 6.85 -11.46 38.39
N TYR A 266 7.71 -12.38 37.92
CA TYR A 266 8.35 -13.36 38.79
C TYR A 266 9.19 -12.70 39.89
N PHE A 267 10.05 -11.72 39.56
CA PHE A 267 10.91 -11.11 40.57
C PHE A 267 10.19 -10.12 41.50
N LEU A 268 9.14 -9.44 41.03
CA LEU A 268 8.49 -8.34 41.76
C LEU A 268 7.19 -8.77 42.46
N LEU A 269 6.50 -9.78 41.94
CA LEU A 269 5.16 -10.16 42.38
C LEU A 269 5.08 -11.60 42.89
N SER A 270 6.06 -12.47 42.59
CA SER A 270 6.05 -13.82 43.15
C SER A 270 6.24 -13.73 44.67
N ALA A 271 5.34 -14.38 45.40
CA ALA A 271 5.45 -14.51 46.83
C ALA A 271 6.59 -15.51 47.13
N ASN A 272 7.76 -14.99 47.51
CA ASN A 272 8.69 -15.73 48.37
C ASN A 272 8.30 -15.51 49.83
#